data_AF-B0DKE3-F1
#
_entry.id   AF-B0DKE3-F1
#
_cell.length_a   1.000
_cell.length_b   1.000
_cell.length_c   1.000
_cell.angle_alpha   90.00
_cell.angle_beta   90.00
_cell.angle_gamma   90.00
#
_symmetry.space_group_name_H-M   'P 1'
#
loop_
_entity.id
_entity.type
_entity.pdbx_description
1 polymer ?
#
loop_
_entity_poly.entity_id
_entity_poly.type
_entity_poly.pdbx_seq_one_letter_code
_entity_poly.pdbx_strand_id
1 'polypeptide(L)'
;MEVIKLAHGIYQLSLKFKESLDKVKENRKAVEEFERQILRPIQYLREKFELLHDRGSQYEELRSELTVLRSELDSLLQKCKDMELHRGLTFKAWWNSDKIKGEIDSIQKRLESCRQIYLVRIEICLQEMQHGDNFVKFGLVGACLISDRDHNEGIVEEVGQCDRYAPSRDTAARDVAKTTIYP
;
A
#
# COMPACT_ATOMS: atom_id res chain seq x y z
N MET A 1 11.42 -0.17 14.87
CA MET A 1 10.22 -0.90 15.34
C MET A 1 8.88 -0.13 15.18
N GLU A 2 8.87 1.20 14.95
CA GLU A 2 7.64 2.02 15.04
C GLU A 2 6.62 1.77 13.91
N VAL A 3 7.09 1.59 12.67
CA VAL A 3 6.26 1.33 11.48
C VAL A 3 5.35 0.11 11.67
N ILE A 4 5.87 -1.00 12.21
CA ILE A 4 5.10 -2.22 12.47
C ILE A 4 3.99 -1.95 13.49
N LYS A 5 4.28 -1.16 14.55
CA LYS A 5 3.28 -0.77 15.56
C LYS A 5 2.19 0.13 14.96
N LEU A 6 2.55 1.06 14.07
CA LEU A 6 1.59 1.90 13.34
C LEU A 6 0.70 1.07 12.43
N ALA A 7 1.26 0.20 11.59
CA ALA A 7 0.50 -0.67 10.69
C ALA A 7 -0.42 -1.64 11.44
N HIS A 8 0.04 -2.19 12.57
CA HIS A 8 -0.83 -2.98 13.45
C HIS A 8 -1.99 -2.14 14.01
N GLY A 9 -1.71 -0.91 14.49
CA GLY A 9 -2.74 0.00 14.99
C GLY A 9 -3.78 0.39 13.93
N ILE A 10 -3.34 0.60 12.69
CA ILE A 10 -4.19 0.87 11.52
C ILE A 10 -5.07 -0.34 11.21
N TYR A 11 -4.51 -1.56 11.18
CA TYR A 11 -5.27 -2.80 11.00
C TYR A 11 -6.36 -2.98 12.07
N GLN A 12 -6.04 -2.73 13.35
CA GLN A 12 -7.03 -2.78 14.44
C GLN A 12 -8.11 -1.70 14.33
N LEU A 13 -7.80 -0.52 13.78
CA LEU A 13 -8.78 0.52 13.45
C LEU A 13 -9.72 0.07 12.32
N SER A 14 -9.17 -0.54 11.26
CA SER A 14 -9.93 -1.06 10.12
C SER A 14 -10.86 -2.20 10.51
N LEU A 15 -10.45 -3.09 11.42
CA LEU A 15 -11.32 -4.13 11.98
C LEU A 15 -12.50 -3.52 12.75
N LYS A 16 -12.25 -2.53 13.62
CA LYS A 16 -13.32 -1.80 14.33
C LYS A 16 -14.28 -1.07 13.38
N PHE A 17 -13.77 -0.55 12.26
CA PHE A 17 -14.61 0.05 11.22
C PHE A 17 -15.52 -1.00 10.57
N LYS A 18 -14.98 -2.15 10.18
CA LYS A 18 -15.78 -3.27 9.67
C LYS A 18 -16.85 -3.69 10.67
N GLU A 19 -16.52 -3.85 11.94
CA GLU A 19 -17.48 -4.18 13.01
C GLU A 19 -18.58 -3.13 13.20
N SER A 20 -18.32 -1.85 12.88
CA SER A 20 -19.36 -0.81 12.82
C SER A 20 -20.21 -0.95 11.56
N LEU A 21 -19.61 -1.16 10.38
CA LEU A 21 -20.36 -1.39 9.13
C LEU A 21 -21.30 -2.61 9.22
N ASP A 22 -20.86 -3.69 9.86
CA ASP A 22 -21.62 -4.95 10.05
C ASP A 22 -22.82 -4.79 10.99
N LYS A 23 -22.81 -3.82 11.91
CA LYS A 23 -23.96 -3.53 12.80
C LYS A 23 -25.11 -2.86 12.07
N VAL A 24 -24.85 -2.23 10.94
CA VAL A 24 -25.86 -1.58 10.11
C VAL A 24 -26.62 -2.62 9.30
N LYS A 25 -27.92 -2.76 9.56
CA LYS A 25 -28.79 -3.68 8.81
C LYS A 25 -28.74 -3.38 7.31
N GLU A 26 -28.79 -4.45 6.50
CA GLU A 26 -28.83 -4.42 5.03
C GLU A 26 -27.58 -3.84 4.34
N ASN A 27 -26.46 -3.72 5.07
CA ASN A 27 -25.26 -3.03 4.59
C ASN A 27 -24.14 -3.94 4.03
N ARG A 28 -24.44 -5.22 3.79
CA ARG A 28 -23.45 -6.24 3.40
C ARG A 28 -22.52 -5.84 2.24
N LYS A 29 -23.04 -5.13 1.23
CA LYS A 29 -22.25 -4.66 0.09
C LYS A 29 -21.16 -3.65 0.50
N ALA A 30 -21.44 -2.73 1.42
CA ALA A 30 -20.44 -1.77 1.90
C ALA A 30 -19.35 -2.45 2.73
N VAL A 31 -19.71 -3.50 3.48
CA VAL A 31 -18.74 -4.35 4.22
C VAL A 31 -17.82 -5.06 3.23
N GLU A 32 -18.38 -5.78 2.24
CA GLU A 32 -17.62 -6.48 1.19
C GLU A 32 -16.73 -5.51 0.39
N GLU A 33 -17.24 -4.31 0.11
CA GLU A 33 -16.52 -3.24 -0.56
C GLU A 33 -15.35 -2.70 0.27
N PHE A 34 -15.58 -2.35 1.55
CA PHE A 34 -14.55 -1.93 2.48
C PHE A 34 -13.48 -3.00 2.69
N GLU A 35 -13.88 -4.27 2.80
CA GLU A 35 -12.95 -5.38 2.92
C GLU A 35 -12.01 -5.47 1.73
N ARG A 36 -12.57 -5.42 0.51
CA ARG A 36 -11.81 -5.49 -0.74
C ARG A 36 -10.89 -4.29 -0.91
N GLN A 37 -11.41 -3.08 -0.66
CA GLN A 37 -10.74 -1.83 -1.02
C GLN A 37 -9.74 -1.33 0.03
N ILE A 38 -9.94 -1.69 1.31
CA ILE A 38 -9.18 -1.11 2.43
C ILE A 38 -8.63 -2.19 3.37
N LEU A 39 -9.47 -3.08 3.90
CA LEU A 39 -9.01 -4.02 4.95
C LEU A 39 -7.96 -5.02 4.44
N ARG A 40 -8.17 -5.63 3.27
CA ARG A 40 -7.22 -6.59 2.68
C ARG A 40 -5.88 -5.94 2.30
N PRO A 41 -5.83 -4.77 1.63
CA PRO A 41 -4.57 -4.04 1.44
C PRO A 41 -3.83 -3.70 2.75
N ILE A 42 -4.56 -3.29 3.80
CA ILE A 42 -3.95 -2.99 5.11
C ILE A 42 -3.39 -4.25 5.77
N GLN A 43 -4.10 -5.37 5.70
CA GLN A 43 -3.61 -6.65 6.20
C GLN A 43 -2.32 -7.07 5.47
N TYR A 44 -2.34 -7.03 4.14
CA TYR A 44 -1.18 -7.30 3.30
C TYR A 44 0.03 -6.42 3.69
N LEU A 45 -0.15 -5.10 3.79
CA LEU A 45 0.93 -4.18 4.17
C LEU A 45 1.45 -4.47 5.57
N ARG A 46 0.57 -4.76 6.54
CA ARG A 46 0.97 -5.12 7.90
C ARG A 46 1.86 -6.37 7.91
N GLU A 47 1.43 -7.45 7.25
CA GLU A 47 2.18 -8.71 7.15
C GLU A 47 3.54 -8.52 6.45
N LYS A 48 3.57 -7.69 5.39
CA LYS A 48 4.80 -7.37 4.66
C LYS A 48 5.77 -6.50 5.47
N PHE A 49 5.28 -5.58 6.30
CA PHE A 49 6.16 -4.76 7.15
C PHE A 49 6.80 -5.54 8.30
N GLU A 50 6.28 -6.72 8.66
CA GLU A 50 6.95 -7.63 9.61
C GLU A 50 8.27 -8.20 9.01
N LEU A 51 8.49 -8.09 7.68
CA LEU A 51 9.75 -8.39 6.99
C LEU A 51 10.75 -7.23 6.99
N LEU A 52 10.36 -6.02 7.42
CA LEU A 52 11.28 -4.88 7.50
C LEU A 52 12.16 -4.99 8.75
N HIS A 53 13.47 -5.04 8.54
CA HIS A 53 14.44 -5.06 9.63
C HIS A 53 14.56 -3.68 10.30
N ASP A 54 14.97 -3.66 11.57
CA ASP A 54 14.99 -2.43 12.37
C ASP A 54 16.17 -1.50 12.00
N ARG A 55 16.04 -0.81 10.86
CA ARG A 55 17.01 0.13 10.30
C ARG A 55 16.66 1.62 10.56
N GLY A 56 16.02 1.90 11.69
CA GLY A 56 15.83 3.26 12.20
C GLY A 56 15.14 4.22 11.23
N SER A 57 15.77 5.36 10.95
CA SER A 57 15.24 6.50 10.19
C SER A 57 15.00 6.24 8.69
N GLN A 58 15.34 5.05 8.17
CA GLN A 58 15.14 4.71 6.75
C GLN A 58 13.66 4.63 6.33
N TYR A 59 12.72 4.72 7.27
CA TYR A 59 11.28 4.57 7.04
C TYR A 59 10.44 5.80 7.43
N GLU A 60 11.02 6.99 7.62
CA GLU A 60 10.24 8.20 7.98
C GLU A 60 9.16 8.57 6.95
N GLU A 61 9.44 8.36 5.66
CA GLU A 61 8.47 8.54 4.57
C GLU A 61 7.26 7.60 4.74
N LEU A 62 7.51 6.30 4.92
CA LEU A 62 6.47 5.31 5.18
C LEU A 62 5.70 5.59 6.47
N ARG A 63 6.39 6.04 7.52
CA ARG A 63 5.80 6.45 8.80
C ARG A 63 4.85 7.65 8.63
N SER A 64 5.23 8.63 7.80
CA SER A 64 4.39 9.79 7.47
C SER A 64 3.11 9.36 6.75
N GLU A 65 3.24 8.55 5.69
CA GLU A 65 2.08 8.01 4.94
C GLU A 65 1.13 7.22 5.84
N LEU A 66 1.66 6.33 6.68
CA LEU A 66 0.88 5.54 7.64
C LEU A 66 0.21 6.42 8.71
N THR A 67 0.85 7.49 9.17
CA THR A 67 0.28 8.41 10.16
C THR A 67 -0.94 9.13 9.58
N VAL A 68 -0.88 9.55 8.32
CA VAL A 68 -2.02 10.17 7.62
C VAL A 68 -3.10 9.13 7.32
N LEU A 69 -2.76 7.94 6.81
CA LEU A 69 -3.70 6.83 6.60
C LEU A 69 -4.49 6.50 7.87
N ARG A 70 -3.81 6.47 9.03
CA ARG A 70 -4.44 6.28 10.34
C ARG A 70 -5.45 7.37 10.66
N SER A 71 -5.11 8.63 10.37
CA SER A 71 -5.98 9.80 10.60
C SER A 71 -7.22 9.77 9.70
N GLU A 72 -7.06 9.42 8.41
CA GLU A 72 -8.15 9.28 7.45
C GLU A 72 -9.13 8.16 7.88
N LEU A 73 -8.61 7.00 8.30
CA LEU A 73 -9.42 5.89 8.80
C LEU A 73 -10.15 6.22 10.11
N ASP A 74 -9.52 6.92 11.04
CA ASP A 74 -10.15 7.34 12.30
C ASP A 74 -11.25 8.39 12.05
N SER A 75 -11.01 9.31 11.10
CA SER A 75 -12.01 10.28 10.61
C SER A 75 -13.22 9.60 9.96
N LEU A 76 -12.98 8.60 9.11
CA LEU A 76 -14.03 7.81 8.47
C LEU A 76 -14.83 7.00 9.50
N LEU A 77 -14.15 6.39 10.47
CA LEU A 77 -14.77 5.69 11.61
C LEU A 77 -15.63 6.59 12.47
N GLN A 78 -15.19 7.82 12.75
CA GLN A 78 -15.99 8.76 13.51
C GLN A 78 -17.28 9.14 12.74
N LYS A 79 -17.17 9.45 11.44
CA LYS A 79 -18.34 9.76 10.59
C LYS A 79 -19.36 8.63 10.52
N CYS A 80 -18.89 7.37 10.51
CA CYS A 80 -19.77 6.20 10.56
C CYS A 80 -20.58 6.14 11.88
N LYS A 81 -19.95 6.43 13.02
CA LYS A 81 -20.64 6.49 14.33
C LYS A 81 -21.59 7.69 14.42
N ASP A 82 -21.19 8.84 13.89
CA ASP A 82 -22.04 10.04 13.85
C ASP A 82 -23.30 9.80 12.99
N MET A 83 -23.17 9.01 11.92
CA MET A 83 -24.30 8.53 11.12
C MET A 83 -25.25 7.57 11.87
N GLU A 84 -24.73 6.69 12.73
CA GLU A 84 -25.57 5.85 13.61
C GLU A 84 -26.39 6.71 14.60
N LEU A 85 -25.86 7.87 14.99
CA LEU A 85 -26.48 8.81 15.93
C LEU A 85 -27.50 9.77 15.29
N HIS A 86 -27.36 10.11 14.00
CA HIS A 86 -28.19 11.11 13.33
C HIS A 86 -29.17 10.53 12.31
N ARG A 87 -30.41 10.27 12.78
CA ARG A 87 -31.53 9.63 12.04
C ARG A 87 -32.14 10.45 10.87
N GLY A 88 -31.35 11.21 10.13
CA GLY A 88 -31.80 12.05 9.00
C GLY A 88 -31.56 11.45 7.61
N LEU A 89 -30.57 10.57 7.46
CA LEU A 89 -30.15 10.02 6.17
C LEU A 89 -30.01 8.50 6.27
N THR A 90 -30.33 7.75 5.21
CA THR A 90 -30.08 6.30 5.22
C THR A 90 -28.59 6.04 5.10
N PHE A 91 -28.08 5.01 5.79
CA PHE A 91 -26.67 4.62 5.71
C PHE A 91 -26.24 4.41 4.25
N LYS A 92 -27.09 3.74 3.45
CA LYS A 92 -26.85 3.52 2.02
C LYS A 92 -26.62 4.82 1.25
N ALA A 93 -27.39 5.88 1.53
CA ALA A 93 -27.19 7.18 0.89
C ALA A 93 -25.89 7.87 1.35
N TRP A 94 -25.49 7.67 2.61
CA TRP A 94 -24.22 8.19 3.14
C TRP A 94 -23.01 7.49 2.51
N TRP A 95 -22.97 6.15 2.51
CA TRP A 95 -21.89 5.37 1.92
C TRP A 95 -21.67 5.65 0.44
N ASN A 96 -22.77 5.82 -0.31
CA ASN A 96 -22.72 6.11 -1.74
C ASN A 96 -22.51 7.60 -2.06
N SER A 97 -22.37 8.48 -1.05
CA SER A 97 -22.12 9.91 -1.27
C SER A 97 -20.73 10.15 -1.82
N ASP A 98 -20.58 11.14 -2.70
CA ASP A 98 -19.31 11.44 -3.35
C ASP A 98 -18.22 11.88 -2.35
N LYS A 99 -18.64 12.41 -1.20
CA LYS A 99 -17.74 12.69 -0.08
C LYS A 99 -17.11 11.42 0.50
N ILE A 100 -17.91 10.38 0.77
CA ILE A 100 -17.39 9.13 1.32
C ILE A 100 -16.58 8.35 0.28
N LYS A 101 -16.98 8.38 -0.99
CA LYS A 101 -16.16 7.85 -2.09
C LYS A 101 -14.80 8.55 -2.16
N GLY A 102 -14.76 9.88 -2.17
CA GLY A 102 -13.50 10.63 -2.18
C GLY A 102 -12.60 10.38 -0.97
N GLU A 103 -13.17 10.08 0.20
CA GLU A 103 -12.41 9.65 1.38
C GLU A 103 -11.84 8.22 1.22
N ILE A 104 -12.60 7.29 0.63
CA ILE A 104 -12.14 5.94 0.28
C ILE A 104 -11.02 6.00 -0.78
N ASP A 105 -11.19 6.81 -1.83
CA ASP A 105 -10.19 7.03 -2.89
C ASP A 105 -8.88 7.61 -2.33
N SER A 106 -8.97 8.50 -1.33
CA SER A 106 -7.80 9.07 -0.64
C SER A 106 -7.05 7.99 0.12
N ILE A 107 -7.77 7.18 0.91
CA ILE A 107 -7.23 6.05 1.64
C ILE A 107 -6.56 5.05 0.69
N GLN A 108 -7.17 4.73 -0.46
CA GLN A 108 -6.59 3.83 -1.47
C GLN A 108 -5.27 4.37 -2.05
N LYS A 109 -5.23 5.67 -2.41
CA LYS A 109 -3.99 6.32 -2.87
C LYS A 109 -2.91 6.27 -1.80
N ARG A 110 -3.28 6.42 -0.53
CA ARG A 110 -2.37 6.28 0.63
C ARG A 110 -1.84 4.86 0.79
N LEU A 111 -2.69 3.85 0.58
CA LEU A 111 -2.31 2.44 0.64
C LEU A 111 -1.35 2.06 -0.48
N GLU A 112 -1.61 2.51 -1.71
CA GLU A 112 -0.70 2.27 -2.83
C GLU A 112 0.63 3.03 -2.65
N SER A 113 0.60 4.28 -2.14
CA SER A 113 1.81 5.01 -1.74
C SER A 113 2.65 4.21 -0.72
N CYS A 114 2.03 3.71 0.36
CA CYS A 114 2.69 2.85 1.34
C CYS A 114 3.28 1.58 0.72
N ARG A 115 2.57 0.96 -0.24
CA ARG A 115 3.03 -0.23 -0.97
C ARG A 115 4.25 0.06 -1.84
N GLN A 116 4.22 1.15 -2.61
CA GLN A 116 5.33 1.56 -3.48
C GLN A 116 6.59 1.87 -2.66
N ILE A 117 6.46 2.62 -1.56
CA ILE A 117 7.58 2.90 -0.65
C ILE A 117 8.16 1.59 -0.09
N TYR A 118 7.31 0.65 0.33
CA TYR A 118 7.77 -0.66 0.82
C TYR A 118 8.53 -1.45 -0.26
N LEU A 119 8.00 -1.53 -1.49
CA LEU A 119 8.64 -2.26 -2.58
C LEU A 119 10.04 -1.70 -2.91
N VAL A 120 10.16 -0.37 -3.03
CA VAL A 120 11.44 0.32 -3.25
C VAL A 120 12.43 0.04 -2.10
N ARG A 121 11.96 0.07 -0.84
CA ARG A 121 12.84 -0.19 0.33
C ARG A 121 13.32 -1.64 0.37
N ILE A 122 12.48 -2.61 -0.01
CA ILE A 122 12.89 -4.02 -0.12
C ILE A 122 13.90 -4.21 -1.27
N GLU A 123 13.67 -3.58 -2.42
CA GLU A 123 14.60 -3.66 -3.56
C GLU A 123 16.00 -3.13 -3.19
N ILE A 124 16.08 -1.96 -2.53
CA ILE A 124 17.33 -1.41 -2.02
C ILE A 124 18.01 -2.38 -1.05
N CYS A 125 17.26 -2.98 -0.10
CA CYS A 125 17.81 -3.97 0.82
C CYS A 125 18.37 -5.20 0.10
N LEU A 126 17.73 -5.67 -0.97
CA LEU A 126 18.20 -6.80 -1.79
C LEU A 126 19.45 -6.45 -2.60
N GLN A 127 19.55 -5.23 -3.14
CA GLN A 127 20.76 -4.76 -3.84
C GLN A 127 21.95 -4.65 -2.88
N GLU A 128 21.76 -4.10 -1.67
CA GLU A 128 22.80 -4.09 -0.63
C GLU A 128 23.26 -5.50 -0.24
N MET A 129 22.33 -6.47 -0.18
CA MET A 129 22.67 -7.88 0.09
C MET A 129 23.45 -8.57 -1.03
N GLN A 130 23.28 -8.14 -2.30
CA GLN A 130 24.08 -8.66 -3.42
C GLN A 130 25.52 -8.10 -3.43
N HIS A 131 25.83 -7.13 -2.56
CA HIS A 131 27.14 -6.49 -2.46
C HIS A 131 27.80 -6.65 -1.07
N GLY A 132 27.24 -7.48 -0.17
CA GLY A 132 27.82 -7.74 1.16
C GLY A 132 27.61 -9.19 1.64
N ASP A 133 28.65 -9.75 2.29
CA ASP A 133 28.78 -11.17 2.67
C ASP A 133 27.83 -11.67 3.79
N ASN A 134 26.52 -11.42 3.71
CA ASN A 134 25.53 -11.83 4.74
C ASN A 134 24.29 -12.52 4.15
N PHE A 135 24.50 -13.66 3.48
CA PHE A 135 23.48 -14.36 2.68
C PHE A 135 22.44 -15.20 3.46
N VAL A 136 22.63 -15.44 4.76
CA VAL A 136 22.06 -16.64 5.43
C VAL A 136 20.61 -16.47 5.96
N LYS A 137 20.04 -15.26 6.01
CA LYS A 137 18.72 -15.02 6.67
C LYS A 137 17.57 -14.52 5.78
N PHE A 138 17.79 -14.27 4.48
CA PHE A 138 16.88 -13.41 3.69
C PHE A 138 16.12 -14.09 2.54
N GLY A 139 16.24 -15.41 2.35
CA GLY A 139 15.60 -16.14 1.24
C GLY A 139 14.06 -15.99 1.15
N LEU A 140 13.39 -15.68 2.27
CA LEU A 140 11.94 -15.42 2.33
C LEU A 140 11.53 -14.11 1.64
N VAL A 141 12.40 -13.10 1.60
CA VAL A 141 12.09 -11.78 1.02
C VAL A 141 12.02 -11.84 -0.50
N GLY A 142 12.94 -12.59 -1.13
CA GLY A 142 12.95 -12.79 -2.59
C GLY A 142 11.72 -13.54 -3.11
N ALA A 143 11.22 -14.54 -2.35
CA ALA A 143 10.01 -15.26 -2.71
C ALA A 143 8.74 -14.40 -2.63
N CYS A 144 8.67 -13.44 -1.70
CA CYS A 144 7.54 -12.52 -1.59
C CYS A 144 7.37 -11.65 -2.84
N LEU A 145 8.45 -11.08 -3.38
CA LEU A 145 8.38 -10.16 -4.53
C LEU A 145 7.89 -10.83 -5.82
N ILE A 146 8.13 -12.13 -5.98
CA ILE A 146 7.68 -12.88 -7.17
C ILE A 146 6.13 -12.99 -7.14
N SER A 147 5.55 -13.36 -6.00
CA SER A 147 4.09 -13.41 -5.81
C SER A 147 3.42 -12.02 -5.90
N ASP A 148 4.15 -10.95 -5.52
CA ASP A 148 3.63 -9.58 -5.59
C ASP A 148 3.59 -9.02 -7.03
N ARG A 149 4.30 -9.63 -7.99
CA ARG A 149 4.15 -9.37 -9.43
C ARG A 149 2.90 -10.02 -10.03
N ASP A 150 2.51 -11.20 -9.55
CA ASP A 150 1.34 -11.92 -10.08
C ASP A 150 0.01 -11.31 -9.60
N HIS A 151 0.00 -10.58 -8.48
CA HIS A 151 -1.15 -9.76 -8.04
C HIS A 151 -1.41 -8.52 -8.92
N ASN A 152 -0.54 -8.23 -9.89
CA ASN A 152 -0.55 -6.97 -10.62
C ASN A 152 -1.58 -6.92 -11.78
N GLU A 153 -2.19 -8.05 -12.15
CA GLU A 153 -3.26 -8.11 -13.16
C GLU A 153 -4.64 -7.66 -12.64
N GLY A 154 -4.82 -7.53 -11.32
CA GLY A 154 -6.13 -7.28 -10.70
C GLY A 154 -6.46 -5.82 -10.32
N ILE A 155 -5.55 -4.87 -10.55
CA ILE A 155 -5.68 -3.46 -10.14
C ILE A 155 -5.34 -2.48 -11.28
N VAL A 156 -5.40 -2.94 -12.54
CA VAL A 156 -5.12 -2.11 -13.73
C VAL A 156 -6.26 -2.21 -14.76
N GLU A 157 -7.48 -2.03 -14.29
CA GLU A 157 -8.60 -1.56 -15.11
C GLU A 157 -9.20 -0.32 -14.44
N GLU A 158 -9.51 0.71 -15.24
CA GLU A 158 -10.08 2.01 -14.84
C GLU A 158 -9.21 2.98 -14.00
N VAL A 159 -8.03 3.36 -14.51
CA VAL A 159 -7.59 4.77 -14.42
C VAL A 159 -7.32 5.29 -15.82
N GLY A 160 -8.08 6.30 -16.25
CA GLY A 160 -8.11 6.79 -17.62
C GLY A 160 -6.80 7.43 -18.10
N GLN A 161 -6.66 7.48 -19.42
CA GLN A 161 -5.52 8.06 -20.13
C GLN A 161 -5.24 9.52 -19.69
N CYS A 162 -4.02 9.76 -19.19
CA CYS A 162 -3.39 11.08 -19.28
C CYS A 162 -2.12 10.96 -20.12
N ASP A 163 -2.05 11.80 -21.14
CA ASP A 163 -1.00 11.81 -22.17
C ASP A 163 0.39 12.18 -21.65
N ARG A 164 1.40 11.50 -22.22
CA ARG A 164 2.75 11.99 -22.57
C ARG A 164 3.43 13.01 -21.62
N TYR A 165 4.51 12.57 -20.98
CA TYR A 165 5.83 13.20 -21.18
C TYR A 165 6.95 12.20 -20.89
N ALA A 166 7.90 12.07 -21.82
CA ALA A 166 9.09 11.22 -21.69
C ALA A 166 10.36 12.05 -21.88
N PRO A 167 11.44 11.79 -21.12
CA PRO A 167 12.81 12.10 -21.51
C PRO A 167 13.52 10.86 -22.08
N SER A 168 14.44 11.11 -23.00
CA SER A 168 15.11 10.10 -23.84
C SER A 168 16.15 9.23 -23.13
N ARG A 169 16.30 7.99 -23.60
CA ARG A 169 17.51 7.17 -23.41
C ARG A 169 18.68 7.75 -24.20
N ASP A 170 19.86 7.73 -23.58
CA ASP A 170 21.20 7.36 -24.10
C ASP A 170 22.23 7.97 -23.14
N THR A 171 23.16 7.22 -22.56
CA THR A 171 24.26 6.58 -23.29
C THR A 171 24.74 5.32 -22.54
N ALA A 172 24.89 4.20 -23.25
CA ALA A 172 25.45 2.98 -22.69
C ALA A 172 26.98 3.07 -22.50
N ALA A 173 27.50 2.36 -21.51
CA ALA A 173 28.94 2.22 -21.28
C ALA A 173 29.37 0.75 -21.34
N ARG A 174 30.52 0.49 -21.98
CA ARG A 174 31.36 -0.73 -21.91
C ARG A 174 30.75 -1.99 -22.57
N ASP A 175 31.53 -2.94 -23.13
CA ASP A 175 32.96 -3.28 -23.06
C ASP A 175 33.50 -3.79 -24.43
N VAL A 176 34.68 -3.39 -24.92
CA VAL A 176 36.05 -3.99 -24.78
C VAL A 176 36.42 -5.16 -25.73
N ALA A 177 37.34 -4.82 -26.65
CA ALA A 177 38.45 -5.60 -27.25
C ALA A 177 38.28 -6.97 -27.94
N LYS A 178 38.72 -7.03 -29.21
CA LYS A 178 39.85 -7.84 -29.77
C LYS A 178 40.12 -7.37 -31.23
N THR A 179 41.34 -7.09 -31.73
CA THR A 179 42.52 -7.96 -31.98
C THR A 179 42.32 -8.86 -33.23
N THR A 180 43.09 -8.79 -34.35
CA THR A 180 44.27 -7.95 -34.69
C THR A 180 44.73 -8.11 -36.18
N ILE A 181 45.30 -7.05 -36.81
CA ILE A 181 46.23 -6.99 -38.00
C ILE A 181 45.74 -7.44 -39.43
N TYR A 182 45.82 -6.48 -40.39
CA TYR A 182 46.40 -6.47 -41.78
C TYR A 182 46.55 -7.76 -42.65
N PRO A 183 46.68 -7.67 -44.00
CA PRO A 183 47.05 -6.53 -44.87
C PRO A 183 45.91 -5.65 -45.39
#